data_AF-A0A830GRB6-F1
#
_entry.id   AF-A0A830GRB6-F1
#
_cell.length_a   1.000
_cell.length_b   1.000
_cell.length_c   1.000
_cell.angle_alpha   90.00
_cell.angle_beta   90.00
_cell.angle_gamma   90.00
#
_symmetry.space_group_name_H-M   'P 1'
#
loop_
_entity.id
_entity.type
_entity.pdbx_description
1 polymer ?
#
loop_
_entity_poly.entity_id
_entity_poly.type
_entity_poly.pdbx_seq_one_letter_code
_entity_poly.pdbx_strand_id
1 'polypeptide(L)'
;MAAAAADVAAIAKLDQRDVKALTEPMDIYADDPATRDDQIAVYNHGTRYVIDLVAETCDCPDMLHRRPAGGCKHTRRVAFMRGEREIPAGVDREAIDDALLEHIDDGGSR
;
A
#
# COMPACT_ATOMS: atom_id res chain seq x y z
N MET A 1 -15.67 -15.84 -19.66
CA MET A 1 -15.93 -14.45 -20.06
C MET A 1 -16.29 -13.54 -18.90
N ALA A 2 -17.09 -13.98 -17.91
CA ALA A 2 -17.43 -13.16 -16.73
C ALA A 2 -16.22 -12.76 -15.84
N ALA A 3 -15.26 -13.67 -15.63
CA ALA A 3 -14.06 -13.39 -14.81
C ALA A 3 -13.20 -12.25 -15.40
N ALA A 4 -12.87 -12.31 -16.69
CA ALA A 4 -12.09 -11.27 -17.36
C ALA A 4 -12.76 -9.88 -17.33
N ALA A 5 -14.09 -9.83 -17.39
CA ALA A 5 -14.82 -8.55 -17.27
C ALA A 5 -14.77 -7.99 -15.84
N ALA A 6 -14.78 -8.86 -14.82
CA ALA A 6 -14.61 -8.47 -13.43
C ALA A 6 -13.18 -7.93 -13.17
N ASP A 7 -12.16 -8.55 -13.76
CA ASP A 7 -10.77 -8.10 -13.66
C ASP A 7 -10.56 -6.70 -14.24
N VAL A 8 -11.11 -6.43 -15.44
CA VAL A 8 -11.04 -5.10 -16.07
C VAL A 8 -11.75 -4.04 -15.21
N ALA A 9 -12.91 -4.37 -14.63
CA ALA A 9 -13.63 -3.45 -13.76
C ALA A 9 -12.89 -3.17 -12.44
N ALA A 10 -12.16 -4.16 -11.91
CA ALA A 10 -11.33 -4.00 -10.72
C ALA A 10 -10.09 -3.13 -11.01
N ILE A 11 -9.42 -3.36 -12.14
CA ILE A 11 -8.28 -2.53 -12.59
C ILE A 11 -8.74 -1.08 -12.82
N ALA A 12 -9.92 -0.86 -13.41
CA ALA A 12 -10.46 0.48 -13.66
C ALA A 12 -10.75 1.30 -12.38
N LYS A 13 -10.81 0.65 -11.20
CA LYS A 13 -10.96 1.33 -9.90
C LYS A 13 -9.63 1.75 -9.29
N LEU A 14 -8.50 1.24 -9.79
CA LEU A 14 -7.18 1.66 -9.33
C LEU A 14 -6.92 3.09 -9.83
N ASP A 15 -6.66 4.00 -8.90
CA ASP A 15 -6.25 5.36 -9.24
C ASP A 15 -4.71 5.50 -9.26
N GLN A 16 -4.21 6.70 -9.57
CA GLN A 16 -2.78 6.97 -9.65
C GLN A 16 -2.02 6.64 -8.34
N ARG A 17 -2.64 6.79 -7.18
CA ARG A 17 -2.02 6.48 -5.89
C ARG A 17 -2.03 4.99 -5.59
N ASP A 18 -2.98 4.24 -6.12
CA ASP A 18 -2.89 2.77 -6.10
C ASP A 18 -1.74 2.30 -6.96
N VAL A 19 -1.61 2.83 -8.18
CA VAL A 19 -0.50 2.50 -9.06
C VAL A 19 0.83 2.81 -8.37
N LYS A 20 1.00 4.03 -7.84
CA LYS A 20 2.21 4.39 -7.08
C LYS A 20 2.43 3.51 -5.84
N ALA A 21 1.36 3.15 -5.15
CA ALA A 21 1.44 2.25 -4.01
C ALA A 21 1.87 0.84 -4.42
N LEU A 22 1.52 0.36 -5.61
CA LEU A 22 1.93 -0.96 -6.09
C LEU A 22 3.34 -0.95 -6.67
N THR A 23 3.73 0.10 -7.41
CA THR A 23 4.91 0.04 -8.28
C THR A 23 6.13 0.85 -7.82
N GLU A 24 5.98 1.82 -6.90
CA GLU A 24 7.14 2.60 -6.43
C GLU A 24 7.93 1.82 -5.36
N PRO A 25 9.28 1.92 -5.33
CA PRO A 25 10.08 1.24 -4.32
C PRO A 25 9.78 1.78 -2.93
N MET A 26 9.27 0.91 -2.05
CA MET A 26 8.96 1.23 -0.66
C MET A 26 9.16 0.03 0.27
N ASP A 27 9.91 0.26 1.33
CA ASP A 27 10.14 -0.74 2.38
C ASP A 27 9.19 -0.50 3.56
N ILE A 28 8.66 -1.57 4.14
CA ILE A 28 7.74 -1.50 5.27
C ILE A 28 8.38 -2.19 6.48
N TYR A 29 8.32 -1.52 7.64
CA TYR A 29 8.85 -2.03 8.90
C TYR A 29 7.80 -1.88 9.99
N ALA A 30 7.32 -3.01 10.51
CA ALA A 30 6.36 -3.04 11.63
C ALA A 30 7.05 -2.83 12.99
N ASP A 31 8.34 -3.15 13.08
CA ASP A 31 9.17 -3.12 14.28
C ASP A 31 10.20 -1.96 14.27
N ASP A 32 9.90 -0.87 13.54
CA ASP A 32 10.76 0.32 13.55
C ASP A 32 10.87 0.91 14.98
N PRO A 33 12.07 1.23 15.48
CA PRO A 33 12.24 1.76 16.84
C PRO A 33 11.50 3.08 17.12
N ALA A 34 11.05 3.79 16.08
CA ALA A 34 10.28 5.02 16.20
C ALA A 34 8.76 4.82 16.10
N THR A 35 8.27 3.59 15.91
CA THR A 35 6.84 3.27 15.87
C THR A 35 6.37 2.68 17.20
N ARG A 36 5.05 2.79 17.43
CA ARG A 36 4.32 2.10 18.49
C ARG A 36 3.62 0.85 17.90
N ASP A 37 3.04 0.01 18.76
CA ASP A 37 2.37 -1.23 18.36
C ASP A 37 1.25 -1.03 17.30
N ASP A 38 0.63 0.15 17.26
CA ASP A 38 -0.41 0.55 16.32
C ASP A 38 0.12 1.33 15.11
N GLN A 39 1.43 1.34 14.89
CA GLN A 39 2.09 2.13 13.87
C GLN A 39 3.05 1.31 13.02
N ILE A 40 3.15 1.69 11.74
CA ILE A 40 4.04 1.07 10.77
C ILE A 40 4.89 2.15 10.12
N ALA A 41 6.20 1.91 9.99
CA ALA A 41 7.09 2.77 9.23
C ALA A 41 7.13 2.33 7.77
N VAL A 42 7.03 3.29 6.86
CA VAL A 42 7.24 3.10 5.43
C VAL A 42 8.37 4.01 4.98
N TYR A 43 9.41 3.41 4.42
CA TYR A 43 10.52 4.15 3.81
C TYR A 43 10.25 4.30 2.31
N ASN A 44 10.33 5.53 1.82
CA ASN A 44 10.13 5.85 0.42
C ASN A 44 11.17 6.90 0.01
N HIS A 45 12.01 6.57 -0.98
CA HIS A 45 13.11 7.42 -1.44
C HIS A 45 13.98 7.99 -0.30
N GLY A 46 14.32 7.14 0.68
CA GLY A 46 15.16 7.52 1.83
C GLY A 46 14.47 8.38 2.90
N THR A 47 13.18 8.66 2.75
CA THR A 47 12.37 9.33 3.78
C THR A 47 11.48 8.33 4.48
N ARG A 48 11.49 8.34 5.82
CA ARG A 48 10.57 7.55 6.63
C ARG A 48 9.26 8.30 6.83
N TYR A 49 8.16 7.59 6.68
CA TYR A 49 6.82 8.05 7.01
C TYR A 49 6.18 7.06 7.99
N VAL A 50 5.52 7.57 9.03
CA VAL A 50 4.82 6.76 10.02
C VAL A 50 3.33 6.72 9.70
N ILE A 51 2.78 5.51 9.69
CA ILE A 51 1.37 5.24 9.47
C ILE A 51 0.76 4.80 10.79
N ASP A 52 -0.31 5.47 11.20
CA ASP A 52 -1.15 5.08 12.32
C ASP A 52 -2.28 4.19 11.80
N LEU A 53 -2.31 2.94 12.23
CA LEU A 53 -3.26 1.93 11.76
C LEU A 53 -4.67 2.17 12.31
N VAL A 54 -4.80 2.82 13.47
CA VAL A 54 -6.09 3.07 14.13
C VAL A 54 -6.76 4.29 13.53
N ALA A 55 -6.01 5.38 13.35
CA ALA A 55 -6.50 6.59 12.68
C ALA A 55 -6.48 6.47 11.15
N GLU A 56 -5.89 5.39 10.64
CA GLU A 56 -5.59 5.13 9.23
C GLU A 56 -4.79 6.29 8.58
N THR A 57 -3.96 7.00 9.37
CA THR A 57 -3.22 8.22 8.96
C THR A 57 -1.78 7.95 8.60
N CYS A 58 -1.21 8.83 7.78
CA CYS A 58 0.21 8.86 7.46
C CYS A 58 0.69 10.29 7.73
N ASP A 59 1.91 10.44 8.24
CA ASP A 59 2.53 11.75 8.51
C ASP A 59 3.08 12.44 7.24
N CYS A 60 2.94 11.83 6.06
CA CYS A 60 3.46 12.40 4.82
C CYS A 60 2.65 13.65 4.37
N PRO A 61 3.30 14.61 3.66
CA PRO A 61 2.61 15.82 3.20
C PRO A 61 1.40 15.56 2.28
N ASP A 62 1.42 14.49 1.48
CA ASP A 62 0.30 14.13 0.59
C ASP A 62 -0.96 13.77 1.41
N MET A 63 -0.80 13.16 2.59
CA MET A 63 -1.93 12.83 3.47
C MET A 63 -2.67 14.09 3.95
N LEU A 64 -1.95 15.16 4.29
CA LEU A 64 -2.54 16.41 4.77
C LEU A 64 -3.51 17.04 3.76
N HIS A 65 -3.26 16.85 2.46
CA HIS A 65 -4.09 17.39 1.39
C HIS A 65 -5.22 16.47 0.94
N ARG A 66 -5.26 15.23 1.45
CA ARG A 66 -6.15 14.15 0.96
C ARG A 66 -7.04 13.57 2.05
N ARG A 67 -7.07 14.20 3.22
CA ARG A 67 -7.99 13.86 4.31
C ARG A 67 -9.38 14.44 4.06
N PRO A 68 -10.47 13.73 4.39
CA PRO A 68 -10.52 12.33 4.84
C PRO A 68 -10.56 11.32 3.67
N ALA A 69 -10.84 11.76 2.44
CA ALA A 69 -11.09 10.90 1.31
C ALA A 69 -9.90 10.84 0.34
N GLY A 70 -9.31 9.64 0.19
CA GLY A 70 -8.32 9.34 -0.83
C GLY A 70 -6.98 8.86 -0.28
N GLY A 71 -6.59 9.27 0.93
CA GLY A 71 -5.34 8.82 1.56
C GLY A 71 -4.09 9.12 0.72
N CYS A 72 -2.92 8.70 1.22
CA CYS A 72 -1.68 8.77 0.47
C CYS A 72 -1.30 7.38 -0.07
N LYS A 73 -0.30 7.33 -0.95
CA LYS A 73 0.26 6.07 -1.47
C LYS A 73 0.82 5.18 -0.34
N HIS A 74 1.34 5.74 0.74
CA HIS A 74 1.96 4.98 1.82
C HIS A 74 0.93 4.19 2.63
N THR A 75 -0.20 4.80 3.00
CA THR A 75 -1.32 4.08 3.65
C THR A 75 -1.86 2.98 2.73
N ARG A 76 -1.96 3.25 1.42
CA ARG A 76 -2.41 2.24 0.46
C ARG A 76 -1.42 1.09 0.29
N ARG A 77 -0.11 1.36 0.31
CA ARG A 77 0.95 0.34 0.34
C ARG A 77 0.78 -0.61 1.51
N VAL A 78 0.54 -0.08 2.72
CA VAL A 78 0.24 -0.90 3.90
C VAL A 78 -1.06 -1.68 3.74
N ALA A 79 -2.12 -1.07 3.20
CA ALA A 79 -3.39 -1.75 2.97
C ALA A 79 -3.27 -2.92 1.98
N PHE A 80 -2.48 -2.78 0.91
CA PHE A 80 -2.18 -3.88 -0.02
C PHE A 80 -1.39 -5.00 0.67
N MET A 81 -0.35 -4.64 1.42
CA MET A 81 0.48 -5.62 2.16
C MET A 81 -0.35 -6.41 3.19
N ARG A 82 -1.28 -5.75 3.90
CA ARG A 82 -2.16 -6.39 4.89
C ARG A 82 -3.36 -7.11 4.27
N GLY A 83 -3.53 -7.07 2.94
CA GLY A 83 -4.68 -7.63 2.23
C GLY A 83 -6.01 -6.91 2.47
N GLU A 84 -5.99 -5.73 3.10
CA GLU A 84 -7.17 -4.87 3.30
C GLU A 84 -7.61 -4.20 2.00
N ARG A 85 -6.68 -4.07 1.06
CA ARG A 85 -6.94 -3.66 -0.32
C ARG A 85 -6.51 -4.78 -1.26
N GLU A 86 -7.43 -5.23 -2.11
CA GLU A 86 -7.17 -6.32 -3.05
C GLU A 86 -6.35 -5.83 -4.24
N ILE A 87 -5.38 -6.65 -4.67
CA ILE A 87 -4.67 -6.46 -5.95
C ILE A 87 -5.45 -7.23 -7.02
N PRO A 88 -6.00 -6.55 -8.06
CA PRO A 88 -6.72 -7.24 -9.12
C PRO A 88 -5.86 -8.26 -9.84
N ALA A 89 -6.43 -9.43 -10.20
CA ALA A 89 -5.69 -10.53 -10.81
C ALA A 89 -5.05 -10.18 -12.17
N GLY A 90 -5.61 -9.21 -12.90
CA GLY A 90 -5.06 -8.74 -14.17
C GLY A 90 -3.99 -7.63 -14.05
N VAL A 91 -3.57 -7.27 -12.84
CA VAL A 91 -2.40 -6.41 -12.65
C VAL A 91 -1.13 -7.17 -13.05
N ASP A 92 -0.27 -6.50 -13.81
CA ASP A 92 1.06 -7.01 -14.14
C ASP A 92 1.90 -7.12 -12.86
N ARG A 93 2.17 -8.36 -12.42
CA ARG A 93 2.95 -8.60 -11.21
C ARG A 93 4.40 -8.17 -11.37
N GLU A 94 4.97 -8.19 -12.58
CA GLU A 94 6.35 -7.74 -12.80
C GLU A 94 6.53 -6.22 -12.61
N ALA A 95 5.42 -5.47 -12.62
CA ALA A 95 5.42 -4.04 -12.33
C ALA A 95 5.23 -3.72 -10.83
N ILE A 96 4.86 -4.70 -10.01
CA ILE A 96 4.70 -4.52 -8.56
C ILE A 96 6.09 -4.50 -7.94
N ASP A 97 6.29 -3.59 -6.98
CA ASP A 97 7.53 -3.49 -6.23
C ASP A 97 7.89 -4.82 -5.55
N ASP A 98 9.14 -5.27 -5.74
CA ASP A 98 9.61 -6.59 -5.30
C ASP A 98 9.40 -6.80 -3.80
N ALA A 99 9.71 -5.79 -2.98
CA ALA A 99 9.53 -5.84 -1.52
C ALA A 99 8.07 -6.06 -1.10
N LEU A 100 7.11 -5.53 -1.87
CA LEU A 100 5.69 -5.75 -1.63
C LEU A 100 5.26 -7.17 -2.06
N LEU A 101 5.76 -7.65 -3.21
CA LEU A 101 5.47 -9.02 -3.66
C LEU A 101 5.96 -10.05 -2.65
N GLU A 102 7.21 -9.92 -2.19
CA GLU A 102 7.79 -10.79 -1.17
C GLU A 102 6.90 -10.86 0.08
N HIS A 103 6.45 -9.71 0.59
CA HIS A 103 5.55 -9.67 1.75
C HIS A 103 4.21 -10.38 1.54
N ILE A 104 3.62 -10.22 0.35
CA ILE A 104 2.32 -10.82 0.04
C ILE A 104 2.46 -12.33 -0.17
N ASP A 105 3.55 -12.77 -0.81
CA ASP A 105 3.79 -14.17 -1.15
C ASP A 105 4.29 -15.00 0.06
N ASP A 106 5.04 -14.39 0.99
CA ASP A 106 5.42 -15.01 2.27
C ASP A 106 4.25 -15.13 3.26
N GLY A 107 3.04 -14.74 2.85
CA GLY A 107 1.81 -14.96 3.60
C GLY A 107 1.58 -13.93 4.70
N GLY A 108 1.97 -12.67 4.47
CA GLY A 108 1.61 -11.51 5.29
C GLY A 108 1.80 -11.80 6.77
N SER A 109 3.06 -11.85 7.23
CA SER A 109 3.43 -12.10 8.62
C SER A 109 2.52 -11.31 9.58
N ARG A 110 1.63 -12.07 10.24
CA ARG A 110 0.73 -11.63 11.30
C ARG A 110 1.49 -11.36 12.58
#